data_AF-A0A9X6IET5-F1
#
_entry.id   AF-A0A9X6IET5-F1
#
_cell.length_a   1.000
_cell.length_b   1.000
_cell.length_c   1.000
_cell.angle_alpha   90.00
_cell.angle_beta   90.00
_cell.angle_gamma   90.00
#
_symmetry.space_group_name_H-M   'P 1'
#
loop_
_entity.id
_entity.type
_entity.pdbx_description
1 polymer ?
#
loop_
_entity_poly.entity_id
_entity_poly.type
_entity_poly.pdbx_seq_one_letter_code
_entity_poly.pdbx_strand_id
1 'polypeptide(L)'
;MLGVAKKYTKVIRALKELNEGEKVAGIIKARFGAYKSVIEDVQETTNDFIFIFDPKGIFYEDTHHEKREQGYRIIKHDLLTGYETLQMDLKQKSVVYISVETEISTYQERGEALSKFLQYLTECKNIRPIHLVFHQYDLYPIPHMEQFLKESATYHIQHSIVVESQSALQHIYGKEAAQRIITSYNTTILA
;
A
#
# COMPACT_ATOMS: atom_id res chain seq x y z
N MET A 1 0.06 -24.03 -3.21
CA MET A 1 -1.24 -23.43 -2.83
C MET A 1 -1.83 -23.88 -1.47
N LEU A 2 -1.24 -24.81 -0.69
CA LEU A 2 -1.84 -25.29 0.58
C LEU A 2 -1.22 -24.69 1.87
N GLY A 3 -0.13 -23.93 1.77
CA GLY A 3 0.61 -23.39 2.93
C GLY A 3 0.03 -22.10 3.52
N VAL A 4 -0.41 -21.17 2.66
CA VAL A 4 -0.90 -19.83 3.04
C VAL A 4 -2.27 -19.92 3.73
N ALA A 5 -3.18 -20.72 3.18
CA ALA A 5 -4.48 -21.00 3.81
C ALA A 5 -4.32 -21.55 5.25
N LYS A 6 -3.33 -22.41 5.49
CA LYS A 6 -3.04 -22.96 6.84
C LYS A 6 -2.51 -21.91 7.83
N LYS A 7 -1.72 -20.93 7.37
CA LYS A 7 -1.14 -19.87 8.21
C LYS A 7 -2.22 -18.89 8.67
N TYR A 8 -3.10 -18.46 7.76
CA TYR A 8 -4.27 -17.65 8.10
C TYR A 8 -5.30 -18.42 8.91
N THR A 9 -5.50 -19.73 8.67
CA THR A 9 -6.40 -20.54 9.53
C THR A 9 -5.91 -20.58 10.98
N LYS A 10 -4.59 -20.63 11.22
CA LYS A 10 -4.05 -20.57 12.59
C LYS A 10 -4.24 -19.20 13.25
N VAL A 11 -4.03 -18.11 12.51
CA VAL A 11 -4.27 -16.74 13.00
C VAL A 11 -5.77 -16.54 13.27
N ILE A 12 -6.64 -16.98 12.36
CA ILE A 12 -8.10 -16.95 12.52
C ILE A 12 -8.56 -17.82 13.70
N ARG A 13 -7.94 -18.99 13.94
CA ARG A 13 -8.26 -19.85 15.07
C ARG A 13 -7.82 -19.23 16.40
N ALA A 14 -6.60 -18.70 16.47
CA ALA A 14 -6.09 -18.01 17.65
C ALA A 14 -6.93 -16.77 18.01
N LEU A 15 -7.48 -16.07 17.02
CA LEU A 15 -8.36 -14.91 17.21
C LEU A 15 -9.82 -15.29 17.51
N LYS A 16 -10.32 -16.43 16.99
CA LYS A 16 -11.63 -16.99 17.36
C LYS A 16 -11.69 -17.48 18.80
N GLU A 17 -10.57 -17.93 19.35
CA GLU A 17 -10.45 -18.40 20.74
C GLU A 17 -10.40 -17.22 21.76
N LEU A 18 -10.31 -15.97 21.29
CA LEU A 18 -10.17 -14.76 22.11
C LEU A 18 -11.48 -13.94 22.36
N ASN A 19 -12.64 -14.59 22.23
CA ASN A 19 -13.99 -14.09 22.62
C ASN A 19 -14.73 -13.05 21.75
N GLU A 20 -16.04 -13.31 21.67
CA GLU A 20 -17.23 -12.49 21.38
C GLU A 20 -17.42 -11.73 20.04
N GLY A 21 -18.39 -12.22 19.25
CA GLY A 21 -19.36 -11.38 18.52
C GLY A 21 -19.32 -11.46 16.98
N GLU A 22 -20.43 -11.88 16.36
CA GLU A 22 -20.68 -11.85 14.89
C GLU A 22 -20.31 -10.53 14.20
N LYS A 23 -20.33 -9.39 14.93
CA LYS A 23 -19.87 -8.08 14.45
C LYS A 23 -18.38 -8.07 14.05
N VAL A 24 -17.53 -8.76 14.81
CA VAL A 24 -16.08 -8.84 14.54
C VAL A 24 -15.83 -9.71 13.31
N ALA A 25 -16.58 -10.79 13.12
CA ALA A 25 -16.49 -11.64 11.93
C ALA A 25 -16.88 -10.89 10.64
N GLY A 26 -17.91 -10.03 10.70
CA GLY A 26 -18.32 -9.16 9.59
C GLY A 26 -17.25 -8.12 9.22
N ILE A 27 -16.66 -7.46 10.22
CA ILE A 27 -15.57 -6.49 10.04
C ILE A 27 -14.31 -7.16 9.49
N ILE A 28 -13.96 -8.34 10.01
CA ILE A 28 -12.84 -9.14 9.51
C ILE A 28 -13.07 -9.52 8.04
N LYS A 29 -14.27 -10.00 7.68
CA LYS A 29 -14.61 -10.38 6.30
C LYS A 29 -14.59 -9.19 5.32
N ALA A 30 -15.06 -8.02 5.74
CA ALA A 30 -14.98 -6.78 4.96
C ALA A 30 -13.53 -6.33 4.75
N ARG A 31 -12.71 -6.38 5.82
CA ARG A 31 -11.28 -6.08 5.76
C ARG A 31 -10.49 -7.02 4.85
N PHE A 32 -10.81 -8.31 4.88
CA PHE A 32 -10.25 -9.29 3.96
C PHE A 32 -10.73 -9.10 2.51
N GLY A 33 -11.96 -8.63 2.30
CA GLY A 33 -12.50 -8.36 0.96
C GLY A 33 -11.83 -7.17 0.28
N ALA A 34 -11.71 -6.04 1.00
CA ALA A 34 -11.02 -4.82 0.55
C ALA A 34 -9.53 -5.05 0.26
N TYR A 35 -8.87 -5.87 1.08
CA TYR A 35 -7.50 -6.29 0.85
C TYR A 35 -7.35 -7.15 -0.43
N LYS A 36 -8.26 -8.12 -0.61
CA LYS A 36 -8.25 -9.04 -1.77
C LYS A 36 -8.48 -8.31 -3.09
N SER A 37 -9.39 -7.33 -3.13
CA SER A 37 -9.62 -6.55 -4.35
C SER A 37 -8.39 -5.74 -4.76
N VAL A 38 -7.62 -5.18 -3.82
CA VAL A 38 -6.37 -4.47 -4.16
C VAL A 38 -5.28 -5.43 -4.62
N ILE A 39 -5.21 -6.64 -4.05
CA ILE A 39 -4.34 -7.69 -4.60
C ILE A 39 -4.72 -8.04 -6.04
N GLU A 40 -6.01 -8.23 -6.31
CA GLU A 40 -6.52 -8.56 -7.64
C GLU A 40 -6.22 -7.42 -8.63
N ASP A 41 -6.48 -6.16 -8.26
CA ASP A 41 -6.10 -4.98 -9.04
C ASP A 41 -4.59 -4.95 -9.31
N VAL A 42 -3.77 -5.23 -8.29
CA VAL A 42 -2.32 -5.31 -8.47
C VAL A 42 -1.97 -6.45 -9.42
N GLN A 43 -2.58 -7.64 -9.31
CA GLN A 43 -2.28 -8.76 -10.20
C GLN A 43 -2.68 -8.45 -11.65
N GLU A 44 -3.81 -7.77 -11.88
CA GLU A 44 -4.35 -7.50 -13.21
C GLU A 44 -3.77 -6.24 -13.87
N THR A 45 -3.31 -5.25 -13.11
CA THR A 45 -2.81 -3.99 -13.68
C THR A 45 -1.63 -4.22 -14.62
N THR A 46 -1.63 -3.48 -15.72
CA THR A 46 -0.61 -3.51 -16.77
C THR A 46 0.32 -2.30 -16.73
N ASN A 47 0.21 -1.44 -15.70
CA ASN A 47 1.10 -0.29 -15.53
C ASN A 47 2.56 -0.75 -15.46
N ASP A 48 3.45 -0.08 -16.17
CA ASP A 48 4.87 -0.47 -16.22
C ASP A 48 5.57 -0.31 -14.88
N PHE A 49 5.12 0.64 -14.04
CA PHE A 49 5.74 0.91 -12.75
C PHE A 49 4.73 0.86 -11.62
N ILE A 50 4.95 -0.08 -10.70
CA ILE A 50 4.10 -0.31 -9.53
C ILE A 50 4.97 -0.19 -8.28
N PHE A 51 4.57 0.66 -7.34
CA PHE A 51 5.25 0.80 -6.04
C PHE A 51 4.27 0.42 -4.94
N ILE A 52 4.65 -0.55 -4.13
CA ILE A 52 3.79 -1.13 -3.10
C ILE A 52 4.48 -0.94 -1.76
N PHE A 53 3.95 -0.04 -0.94
CA PHE A 53 4.39 0.13 0.45
C PHE A 53 3.79 -1.00 1.29
N ASP A 54 4.63 -1.93 1.69
CA ASP A 54 4.26 -3.23 2.24
C ASP A 54 5.05 -3.52 3.53
N PRO A 55 4.69 -2.90 4.67
CA PRO A 55 5.43 -3.03 5.92
C PRO A 55 5.61 -4.48 6.39
N LYS A 56 4.62 -5.33 6.12
CA LYS A 56 4.59 -6.73 6.56
C LYS A 56 4.95 -7.74 5.47
N GLY A 57 5.29 -7.28 4.26
CA GLY A 57 5.65 -8.16 3.15
C GLY A 57 4.50 -9.01 2.60
N ILE A 58 3.24 -8.69 2.92
CA ILE A 58 2.10 -9.55 2.56
C ILE A 58 1.77 -9.42 1.07
N PHE A 59 1.81 -8.20 0.52
CA PHE A 59 1.65 -8.01 -0.93
C PHE A 59 2.76 -8.72 -1.70
N TYR A 60 4.00 -8.68 -1.20
CA TYR A 60 5.08 -9.45 -1.80
C TYR A 60 4.77 -10.94 -1.82
N GLU A 61 4.40 -11.53 -0.68
CA GLU A 61 4.05 -12.95 -0.59
C GLU A 61 2.96 -13.35 -1.61
N ASP A 62 1.95 -12.49 -1.81
CA ASP A 62 0.77 -12.81 -2.63
C ASP A 62 0.89 -12.46 -4.12
N THR A 63 1.71 -11.48 -4.51
CA THR A 63 1.69 -10.93 -5.89
C THR A 63 2.99 -11.14 -6.69
N HIS A 64 4.12 -11.42 -6.05
CA HIS A 64 5.42 -11.35 -6.73
C HIS A 64 5.64 -12.44 -7.80
N HIS A 65 5.05 -13.64 -7.61
CA HIS A 65 5.16 -14.73 -8.57
C HIS A 65 4.44 -14.38 -9.87
N GLU A 66 3.17 -13.97 -9.75
CA GLU A 66 2.34 -13.52 -10.87
C GLU A 66 3.01 -12.36 -11.63
N LYS A 67 3.52 -11.36 -10.90
CA LYS A 67 4.20 -10.23 -11.55
C LYS A 67 5.47 -10.62 -12.27
N ARG A 68 6.23 -11.59 -11.73
CA ARG A 68 7.39 -12.13 -12.42
C ARG A 68 6.98 -12.85 -13.71
N GLU A 69 5.91 -13.66 -13.69
CA GLU A 69 5.39 -14.36 -14.87
C GLU A 69 4.89 -13.39 -15.95
N GLN A 70 4.32 -12.26 -15.53
CA GLN A 70 3.96 -11.18 -16.43
C GLN A 70 5.17 -10.44 -17.01
N GLY A 71 6.40 -10.71 -16.55
CA GLY A 71 7.64 -10.12 -17.07
C GLY A 71 8.12 -8.89 -16.30
N TYR A 72 7.59 -8.62 -15.11
CA TYR A 72 8.09 -7.54 -14.26
C TYR A 72 9.41 -7.89 -13.59
N ARG A 73 10.29 -6.88 -13.52
CA ARG A 73 11.42 -6.92 -12.58
C ARG A 73 10.88 -6.72 -11.17
N ILE A 74 11.19 -7.68 -10.30
CA ILE A 74 10.80 -7.63 -8.89
C ILE A 74 11.92 -6.96 -8.09
N ILE A 75 11.63 -5.85 -7.44
CA ILE A 75 12.57 -5.07 -6.65
C ILE A 75 12.06 -5.01 -5.21
N LYS A 76 12.94 -5.25 -4.24
CA LYS A 76 12.68 -4.96 -2.83
C LYS A 76 13.49 -3.74 -2.44
N HIS A 77 12.88 -2.85 -1.68
CA HIS A 77 13.50 -1.61 -1.25
C HIS A 77 13.04 -1.27 0.17
N ASP A 78 13.88 -0.60 0.94
CA ASP A 78 13.52 -0.10 2.27
C ASP A 78 13.29 1.40 2.20
N LEU A 79 12.11 1.86 2.62
CA LEU A 79 11.74 3.26 2.64
C LEU A 79 12.79 4.15 3.32
N LEU A 80 13.39 3.68 4.42
CA LEU A 80 14.31 4.47 5.22
C LEU A 80 15.72 4.56 4.61
N THR A 81 16.03 3.70 3.62
CA THR A 81 17.32 3.76 2.90
C THR A 81 17.37 4.86 1.85
N GLY A 82 16.24 5.50 1.55
CA GLY A 82 16.14 6.61 0.61
C GLY A 82 16.08 6.16 -0.85
N TYR A 83 15.39 6.95 -1.67
CA TYR A 83 15.18 6.66 -3.10
C TYR A 83 16.49 6.63 -3.90
N GLU A 84 17.56 7.23 -3.38
CA GLU A 84 18.87 7.31 -4.04
C GLU A 84 19.49 5.91 -4.23
N THR A 85 19.12 4.95 -3.39
CA THR A 85 19.60 3.56 -3.49
C THR A 85 18.69 2.69 -4.37
N LEU A 86 17.55 3.22 -4.82
CA LEU A 86 16.61 2.50 -5.67
C LEU A 86 17.15 2.37 -7.09
N GLN A 87 17.57 1.15 -7.44
CA GLN A 87 18.04 0.84 -8.79
C GLN A 87 16.91 0.29 -9.66
N MET A 88 16.41 1.13 -10.57
CA MET A 88 15.38 0.77 -11.53
C MET A 88 15.89 0.95 -12.97
N ASP A 89 15.56 -0.01 -13.83
CA ASP A 89 15.73 0.15 -15.28
C ASP A 89 14.45 0.76 -15.86
N LEU A 90 14.55 1.99 -16.38
CA LEU A 90 13.42 2.73 -16.92
C LEU A 90 12.84 2.12 -18.21
N LYS A 91 13.54 1.16 -18.83
CA LYS A 91 13.09 0.46 -20.05
C LYS A 91 12.36 -0.85 -19.74
N GLN A 92 12.37 -1.29 -18.48
CA GLN A 92 11.77 -2.54 -18.06
C GLN A 92 10.72 -2.28 -16.98
N LYS A 93 9.52 -2.80 -17.21
CA LYS A 93 8.46 -2.73 -16.20
C LYS A 93 8.91 -3.36 -14.87
N SER A 94 8.60 -2.69 -13.78
CA SER A 94 9.11 -3.00 -12.45
C SER A 94 8.02 -2.91 -11.39
N VAL A 95 8.02 -3.88 -10.47
CA VAL A 95 7.25 -3.81 -9.23
C VAL A 95 8.22 -3.67 -8.07
N VAL A 96 8.09 -2.59 -7.32
CA VAL A 96 8.91 -2.27 -6.17
C VAL A 96 8.10 -2.51 -4.90
N TYR A 97 8.50 -3.51 -4.13
CA TYR A 97 7.96 -3.76 -2.79
C TYR A 97 8.81 -3.01 -1.77
N ILE A 98 8.21 -1.98 -1.19
CA ILE A 98 8.87 -1.05 -0.28
C ILE A 98 8.53 -1.47 1.15
N SER A 99 9.50 -2.00 1.88
CA SER A 99 9.36 -2.24 3.31
C SER A 99 9.35 -0.92 4.07
N VAL A 100 8.58 -0.91 5.15
CA VAL A 100 8.51 0.20 6.08
C VAL A 100 8.90 -0.33 7.45
N GLU A 101 10.13 -0.07 7.87
CA GLU A 101 10.63 -0.47 9.18
C GLU A 101 9.88 0.29 10.27
N THR A 102 9.27 -0.41 11.23
CA THR A 102 8.42 0.19 12.28
C THR A 102 8.93 -0.05 13.70
N GLU A 103 9.86 -1.01 13.90
CA GLU A 103 10.38 -1.36 15.22
C GLU A 103 11.42 -0.34 15.70
N ILE A 104 12.25 0.16 14.80
CA ILE A 104 13.38 1.05 15.11
C ILE A 104 13.23 2.46 14.55
N SER A 105 12.08 2.80 13.98
CA SER A 105 11.81 4.13 13.42
C SER A 105 10.63 4.81 14.12
N THR A 106 10.65 6.13 14.10
CA THR A 106 9.56 6.97 14.56
C THR A 106 8.54 7.22 13.46
N TYR A 107 7.33 7.58 13.88
CA TYR A 107 6.26 7.99 12.97
C TYR A 107 6.67 9.17 12.07
N GLN A 108 7.44 10.11 12.62
CA GLN A 108 7.92 11.28 11.89
C GLN A 108 8.97 10.92 10.85
N GLU A 109 9.95 10.08 11.19
CA GLU A 109 10.99 9.63 10.24
C GLU A 109 10.38 8.92 9.04
N ARG A 110 9.39 8.04 9.27
CA ARG A 110 8.67 7.36 8.19
C ARG A 110 7.90 8.32 7.30
N GLY A 111 7.22 9.30 7.89
CA GLY A 111 6.50 10.33 7.15
C GLY A 111 7.43 11.18 6.28
N GLU A 112 8.59 11.58 6.81
CA GLU A 112 9.60 12.36 6.06
C GLU A 112 10.22 11.55 4.91
N ALA A 113 10.61 10.29 5.18
CA ALA A 113 11.15 9.40 4.16
C ALA A 113 10.15 9.19 3.02
N LEU A 114 8.87 8.97 3.37
CA LEU A 114 7.79 8.85 2.39
C LEU A 114 7.60 10.13 1.57
N SER A 115 7.58 11.30 2.20
CA SER A 115 7.48 12.57 1.47
C SER A 115 8.60 12.73 0.43
N LYS A 116 9.85 12.46 0.82
CA LYS A 116 11.00 12.52 -0.11
C LYS A 116 10.85 11.51 -1.25
N PHE A 117 10.43 10.29 -0.94
CA PHE A 117 10.22 9.25 -1.94
C PHE A 117 9.12 9.62 -2.95
N LEU A 118 7.98 10.14 -2.47
CA LEU A 118 6.87 10.57 -3.32
C LEU A 118 7.23 11.80 -4.16
N GLN A 119 8.03 12.71 -3.62
CA GLN A 119 8.58 13.82 -4.39
C GLN A 119 9.45 13.31 -5.55
N TYR A 120 10.37 12.39 -5.27
CA TYR A 120 11.19 11.74 -6.31
C TYR A 120 10.32 11.10 -7.40
N LEU A 121 9.30 10.32 -7.02
CA LEU A 121 8.37 9.73 -7.98
C LEU A 121 7.59 10.77 -8.77
N THR A 122 7.30 11.94 -8.19
CA THR A 122 6.62 13.05 -8.86
C THR A 122 7.53 13.71 -9.92
N GLU A 123 8.81 13.86 -9.60
CA GLU A 123 9.81 14.48 -10.48
C GLU A 123 10.27 13.53 -11.62
N CYS A 124 10.24 12.21 -11.39
CA CYS A 124 10.63 11.23 -12.40
C CYS A 124 9.51 11.01 -13.45
N LYS A 125 9.49 11.85 -14.49
CA LYS A 125 8.46 11.80 -15.54
C LYS A 125 8.56 10.60 -16.49
N ASN A 126 9.70 9.92 -16.53
CA ASN A 126 9.97 8.84 -17.49
C ASN A 126 9.35 7.49 -17.08
N ILE A 127 8.77 7.41 -15.89
CA ILE A 127 8.18 6.19 -15.32
C ILE A 127 6.65 6.24 -15.27
N ARG A 128 6.02 7.14 -16.04
CA ARG A 128 4.55 7.24 -16.11
C ARG A 128 3.98 6.21 -17.09
N PRO A 129 2.77 5.67 -16.83
CA PRO A 129 1.95 5.84 -15.63
C PRO A 129 2.51 5.07 -14.42
N ILE A 130 2.28 5.59 -13.21
CA ILE A 130 2.63 4.90 -11.95
C ILE A 130 1.37 4.39 -11.26
N HIS A 131 1.45 3.20 -10.67
CA HIS A 131 0.51 2.74 -9.64
C HIS A 131 1.17 2.73 -8.26
N LEU A 132 0.67 3.53 -7.34
CA LEU A 132 1.06 3.51 -5.93
C LEU A 132 0.06 2.72 -5.11
N VAL A 133 0.55 1.79 -4.30
CA VAL A 133 -0.27 0.98 -3.40
C VAL A 133 0.22 1.20 -1.98
N PHE A 134 -0.66 1.68 -1.11
CA PHE A 134 -0.35 1.95 0.29
C PHE A 134 -1.08 0.95 1.18
N HIS A 135 -0.34 0.04 1.83
CA HIS A 135 -0.90 -0.96 2.74
C HIS A 135 -0.58 -0.68 4.22
N GLN A 136 -1.60 -0.69 5.08
CA GLN A 136 -1.46 -0.32 6.50
C GLN A 136 -0.92 1.09 6.67
N TYR A 137 -1.57 2.00 5.97
CA TYR A 137 -1.19 3.40 5.87
C TYR A 137 -1.06 4.13 7.22
N ASP A 138 -1.77 3.67 8.24
CA ASP A 138 -1.69 4.15 9.62
C ASP A 138 -0.28 4.04 10.23
N LEU A 139 0.58 3.17 9.69
CA LEU A 139 1.94 3.00 10.16
C LEU A 139 2.88 4.10 9.63
N TYR A 140 2.58 4.72 8.49
CA TYR A 140 3.46 5.67 7.79
C TYR A 140 2.63 6.68 6.97
N PRO A 141 1.88 7.60 7.61
CA PRO A 141 1.04 8.51 6.86
C PRO A 141 1.87 9.42 5.94
N ILE A 142 1.29 9.82 4.82
CA ILE A 142 1.80 10.90 3.98
C ILE A 142 1.45 12.23 4.65
N PRO A 143 2.44 13.08 4.99
CA PRO A 143 2.18 14.47 5.32
C PRO A 143 1.43 15.16 4.17
N HIS A 144 0.39 15.94 4.46
CA HIS A 144 -0.39 16.67 3.45
C HIS A 144 -1.00 15.79 2.33
N MET A 145 -1.47 14.59 2.69
CA MET A 145 -2.04 13.61 1.76
C MET A 145 -3.05 14.18 0.75
N GLU A 146 -3.92 15.09 1.18
CA GLU A 146 -4.89 15.75 0.28
C GLU A 146 -4.22 16.48 -0.88
N GLN A 147 -3.16 17.23 -0.59
CA GLN A 147 -2.40 17.98 -1.58
C GLN A 147 -1.68 17.00 -2.52
N PHE A 148 -1.06 15.97 -1.96
CA PHE A 148 -0.41 14.93 -2.75
C PHE A 148 -1.37 14.25 -3.72
N LEU A 149 -2.56 13.83 -3.27
CA LEU A 149 -3.57 13.20 -4.11
C LEU A 149 -4.05 14.11 -5.24
N LYS A 150 -4.19 15.42 -4.97
CA LYS A 150 -4.56 16.41 -5.98
C LYS A 150 -3.47 16.61 -7.02
N GLU A 151 -2.22 16.73 -6.59
CA GLU A 151 -1.07 16.96 -7.48
C GLU A 151 -0.77 15.73 -8.32
N SER A 152 -0.73 14.56 -7.70
CA SER A 152 -0.43 13.27 -8.33
C SER A 152 -1.40 12.90 -9.46
N ALA A 153 -2.66 13.33 -9.40
CA ALA A 153 -3.61 13.19 -10.50
C ALA A 153 -3.14 13.88 -11.80
N THR A 154 -2.44 15.01 -11.69
CA THR A 154 -1.87 15.74 -12.85
C THR A 154 -0.68 15.01 -13.47
N TYR A 155 -0.07 14.07 -12.73
CA TYR A 155 1.13 13.35 -13.13
C TYR A 155 0.87 11.91 -13.59
N HIS A 156 -0.38 11.49 -13.84
CA HIS A 156 -0.72 10.10 -14.19
C HIS A 156 -0.23 9.08 -13.15
N ILE A 157 -0.40 9.43 -11.87
CA ILE A 157 -0.18 8.54 -10.74
C ILE A 157 -1.54 8.08 -10.23
N GLN A 158 -1.76 6.77 -10.31
CA GLN A 158 -2.90 6.08 -9.72
C GLN A 158 -2.55 5.66 -8.29
N HIS A 159 -3.53 5.67 -7.39
CA HIS A 159 -3.34 5.31 -5.99
C HIS A 159 -4.32 4.23 -5.59
N SER A 160 -3.87 3.25 -4.83
CA SER A 160 -4.71 2.32 -4.10
C SER A 160 -4.33 2.41 -2.64
N ILE A 161 -5.22 2.96 -1.81
CA ILE A 161 -4.97 3.12 -0.38
C ILE A 161 -5.79 2.08 0.36
N VAL A 162 -5.10 1.24 1.16
CA VAL A 162 -5.69 0.24 2.04
C VAL A 162 -5.47 0.67 3.49
N VAL A 163 -6.55 1.10 4.13
CA VAL A 163 -6.60 1.54 5.53
C VAL A 163 -7.46 0.60 6.36
N GLU A 164 -7.13 0.42 7.64
CA GLU A 164 -7.88 -0.51 8.49
C GLU A 164 -9.32 -0.07 8.79
N SER A 165 -9.58 1.23 8.75
CA SER A 165 -10.91 1.81 8.92
C SER A 165 -10.92 3.29 8.54
N GLN A 166 -12.11 3.83 8.25
CA GLN A 166 -12.32 5.27 8.14
C GLN A 166 -11.92 6.01 9.43
N SER A 167 -12.16 5.44 10.61
CA SER A 167 -11.79 6.05 11.89
C SER A 167 -10.28 6.24 12.03
N ALA A 168 -9.46 5.32 11.50
CA ALA A 168 -8.00 5.46 11.50
C ALA A 168 -7.57 6.67 10.66
N LEU A 169 -8.13 6.84 9.45
CA LEU A 169 -7.88 8.03 8.62
C LEU A 169 -8.32 9.32 9.32
N GLN A 170 -9.49 9.32 9.97
CA GLN A 170 -9.99 10.48 10.70
C GLN A 170 -9.10 10.84 11.90
N HIS A 171 -8.51 9.85 12.56
CA HIS A 171 -7.59 10.08 13.66
C HIS A 171 -6.29 10.75 13.19
N ILE A 172 -5.80 10.37 12.00
CA ILE A 172 -4.57 10.90 11.43
C ILE A 172 -4.76 12.31 10.84
N TYR A 173 -5.82 12.54 10.08
CA TYR A 173 -6.01 13.78 9.31
C TYR A 173 -7.11 14.70 9.83
N GLY A 174 -7.92 14.23 10.78
CA GLY A 174 -9.18 14.88 11.14
C GLY A 174 -10.32 14.47 10.22
N LYS A 175 -11.57 14.68 10.69
CA LYS A 175 -12.78 14.19 10.04
C LYS A 175 -12.96 14.71 8.60
N GLU A 176 -12.78 16.01 8.40
CA GLU A 176 -13.02 16.63 7.09
C GLU A 176 -11.99 16.22 6.05
N ALA A 177 -10.71 16.23 6.42
CA ALA A 177 -9.62 15.83 5.54
C ALA A 177 -9.71 14.35 5.17
N ALA A 178 -10.00 13.49 6.13
CA ALA A 178 -10.23 12.06 5.88
C ALA A 178 -11.39 11.84 4.90
N GLN A 179 -12.50 12.60 5.03
CA GLN A 179 -13.61 12.51 4.09
C GLN A 179 -13.18 12.92 2.68
N ARG A 180 -12.41 14.00 2.53
CA ARG A 180 -11.90 14.46 1.23
C ARG A 180 -10.95 13.45 0.58
N ILE A 181 -10.07 12.83 1.37
CA ILE A 181 -9.17 11.73 0.93
C ILE A 181 -10.01 10.58 0.37
N ILE A 182 -11.02 10.13 1.12
CA ILE A 182 -11.90 9.01 0.73
C ILE A 182 -12.63 9.30 -0.57
N THR A 183 -13.13 10.53 -0.74
CA THR A 183 -13.88 10.95 -1.93
C THR A 183 -12.99 11.36 -3.11
N SER A 184 -11.67 11.31 -2.95
CA SER A 184 -10.75 11.65 -4.04
C SER A 184 -10.83 10.63 -5.17
N TYR A 185 -10.78 11.13 -6.41
CA TYR A 185 -11.30 10.48 -7.61
C TYR A 185 -10.57 9.20 -8.10
N ASN A 186 -9.44 8.79 -7.50
CA ASN A 186 -8.55 7.77 -8.06
C ASN A 186 -8.45 6.46 -7.25
N THR A 187 -9.46 6.14 -6.43
CA THR A 187 -9.64 4.87 -5.67
C THR A 187 -9.07 4.86 -4.25
N THR A 188 -9.95 5.11 -3.27
CA THR A 188 -9.74 4.73 -1.86
C THR A 188 -10.55 3.48 -1.58
N ILE A 189 -9.91 2.37 -1.21
CA ILE A 189 -10.59 1.14 -0.82
C ILE A 189 -10.60 1.07 0.70
N LEU A 190 -11.79 1.32 1.25
CA LEU A 190 -12.04 1.27 2.69
C LEU A 190 -12.28 -0.19 3.12
N ALA A 191 -11.52 -0.61 4.13
CA ALA A 191 -11.67 -1.87 4.83
C ALA A 191 -12.59 -1.74 6.06
#